data_AF-A0A961WII2-F1
#
_entry.id   AF-A0A961WII2-F1
#
_cell.length_a   1.000
_cell.length_b   1.000
_cell.length_c   1.000
_cell.angle_alpha   90.00
_cell.angle_beta   90.00
_cell.angle_gamma   90.00
#
_symmetry.space_group_name_H-M   'P 1'
#
loop_
_entity.id
_entity.type
_entity.pdbx_description
1 polymer ?
#
loop_
_entity_poly.entity_id
_entity_poly.type
_entity_poly.pdbx_seq_one_letter_code
_entity_poly.pdbx_strand_id
1 'polypeptide(L)'
;MPVCHARGASGGHDLTEDIDRPPVRDLETRKRRAAYRASHRGTKEMDWLVGRYADAHLENFGEPDLAHFEQFLELPDPELQKWLLEPDPAVSGDFADLVGRIRAFHGMTRSAGS
;
A
#
# COMPACT_ATOMS: atom_id res chain seq x y z
N MET A 1 -24.64 51.20 25.71
CA MET A 1 -24.90 50.50 24.43
C MET A 1 -23.67 50.64 23.53
N PRO A 2 -23.36 49.63 22.71
CA PRO A 2 -21.99 49.15 22.45
C PRO A 2 -21.35 49.85 21.25
N VAL A 3 -20.03 50.02 21.28
CA VAL A 3 -19.23 49.74 20.09
C VAL A 3 -18.00 48.94 20.50
N CYS A 4 -17.98 47.74 19.94
CA CYS A 4 -16.98 46.73 20.02
C CYS A 4 -15.94 46.96 18.91
N HIS A 5 -14.71 46.51 19.19
CA HIS A 5 -13.62 46.17 18.26
C HIS A 5 -12.80 47.27 17.59
N ALA A 6 -11.52 47.31 17.96
CA ALA A 6 -10.43 47.07 17.01
C ALA A 6 -9.16 46.61 17.77
N ARG A 7 -9.07 45.30 18.02
CA ARG A 7 -7.81 44.59 18.28
C ARG A 7 -7.19 44.37 16.90
N GLY A 8 -5.99 44.82 16.55
CA GLY A 8 -4.74 44.67 17.27
C GLY A 8 -4.02 43.44 16.74
N ALA A 9 -3.01 43.68 15.89
CA ALA A 9 -1.94 42.77 15.46
C ALA A 9 -2.32 41.47 14.72
N SER A 10 -2.20 41.48 13.38
CA SER A 10 -1.81 40.27 12.66
C SER A 10 -0.29 40.20 12.64
N GLY A 11 0.27 39.57 13.67
CA GLY A 11 1.63 39.05 13.65
C GLY A 11 1.71 37.94 12.60
N GLY A 12 2.75 37.99 11.78
CA GLY A 12 3.12 36.87 10.94
C GLY A 12 3.47 35.66 11.79
N HIS A 13 3.12 34.48 11.34
CA HIS A 13 3.89 33.27 11.56
C HIS A 13 4.20 32.71 10.18
N ASP A 14 5.40 33.04 9.73
CA ASP A 14 6.23 32.14 8.97
C ASP A 14 6.33 30.83 9.76
N LEU A 15 5.80 29.75 9.21
CA LEU A 15 6.11 28.39 9.63
C LEU A 15 6.60 27.68 8.38
N THR A 16 7.91 27.79 8.19
CA THR A 16 8.69 26.80 7.46
C THR A 16 8.60 25.45 8.19
N GLU A 17 8.84 24.37 7.44
CA GLU A 17 9.12 23.00 7.90
C GLU A 17 8.01 22.19 8.63
N ASP A 18 7.21 21.42 7.86
CA ASP A 18 7.05 19.94 7.96
C ASP A 18 6.01 19.44 6.90
N ILE A 19 6.19 19.78 5.61
CA ILE A 19 5.23 19.42 4.52
C ILE A 19 5.65 18.13 3.79
N ASP A 20 6.52 17.30 4.38
CA ASP A 20 6.96 16.03 3.77
C ASP A 20 6.35 14.79 4.43
N ARG A 21 5.31 14.96 5.26
CA ARG A 21 4.53 13.83 5.78
C ARG A 21 3.06 13.96 5.38
N PRO A 22 2.55 13.11 4.47
CA PRO A 22 1.14 13.14 4.11
C PRO A 22 0.29 12.91 5.37
N PRO A 23 -0.85 13.61 5.52
CA PRO A 23 -1.75 13.40 6.65
C PRO A 23 -2.17 11.92 6.74
N VAL A 24 -2.30 11.38 7.95
CA VAL A 24 -2.65 9.97 8.19
C VAL A 24 -3.92 9.52 7.45
N ARG A 25 -4.83 10.46 7.17
CA ARG A 25 -6.07 10.26 6.40
C ARG A 25 -5.81 9.93 4.92
N ASP A 26 -4.74 10.46 4.34
CA ASP A 26 -4.30 10.17 2.97
C ASP A 26 -3.74 8.77 2.88
N LEU A 27 -3.01 8.31 3.91
CA LEU A 27 -2.51 6.94 4.00
C LEU A 27 -3.64 5.91 4.05
N GLU A 28 -4.62 6.07 4.92
CA GLU A 28 -5.79 5.18 4.99
C GLU A 28 -6.58 5.18 3.67
N THR A 29 -6.69 6.33 3.02
CA THR A 29 -7.35 6.44 1.71
C THR A 29 -6.58 5.71 0.62
N ARG A 30 -5.24 5.85 0.58
CA ARG A 30 -4.38 5.11 -0.35
C ARG A 30 -4.45 3.61 -0.10
N LYS A 31 -4.43 3.17 1.16
CA LYS A 31 -4.60 1.76 1.55
C LYS A 31 -5.92 1.20 1.02
N ARG A 32 -7.03 1.90 1.26
CA ARG A 32 -8.35 1.47 0.78
C ARG A 32 -8.43 1.44 -0.75
N ARG A 33 -7.82 2.40 -1.45
CA ARG A 33 -7.72 2.40 -2.91
C ARG A 33 -6.87 1.23 -3.43
N ALA A 34 -5.74 0.94 -2.79
CA ALA A 34 -4.90 -0.19 -3.12
C ALA A 34 -5.62 -1.53 -2.90
N ALA A 35 -6.32 -1.70 -1.77
CA ALA A 35 -7.15 -2.87 -1.51
C ALA A 35 -8.23 -3.07 -2.58
N TYR A 36 -8.92 -1.97 -2.94
CA TYR A 36 -9.95 -2.00 -3.96
C TYR A 36 -9.38 -2.40 -5.33
N ARG A 37 -8.23 -1.84 -5.72
CA ARG A 37 -7.52 -2.19 -6.96
C ARG A 37 -7.04 -3.64 -6.96
N ALA A 38 -6.53 -4.13 -5.83
CA ALA A 38 -6.14 -5.53 -5.64
C ALA A 38 -7.31 -6.49 -5.83
N SER A 39 -8.49 -6.11 -5.33
CA SER A 39 -9.70 -6.94 -5.42
C SER A 39 -10.45 -6.81 -6.76
N HIS A 40 -10.29 -5.69 -7.48
CA HIS A 40 -10.89 -5.49 -8.81
C HIS A 40 -9.98 -5.94 -9.97
N ARG A 41 -9.03 -6.84 -9.67
CA ARG A 41 -8.19 -7.50 -10.68
C ARG A 41 -9.03 -8.44 -11.55
N GLY A 42 -8.70 -8.53 -12.84
CA GLY A 42 -9.52 -9.20 -13.86
C GLY A 42 -9.67 -10.71 -13.69
N THR A 43 -8.89 -11.34 -12.81
CA THR A 43 -8.95 -12.78 -12.54
C THR A 43 -9.29 -13.08 -11.06
N LYS A 44 -10.19 -14.05 -10.84
CA LYS A 44 -10.63 -14.46 -9.48
C LYS A 44 -9.48 -14.95 -8.60
N GLU A 45 -8.49 -15.61 -9.20
CA GLU A 45 -7.30 -16.11 -8.49
C GLU A 45 -6.49 -14.93 -7.90
N MET A 46 -6.29 -13.88 -8.69
CA MET A 46 -5.53 -12.70 -8.28
C MET A 46 -6.27 -11.85 -7.25
N ASP A 47 -7.59 -11.72 -7.38
CA ASP A 47 -8.44 -11.10 -6.35
C ASP A 47 -8.31 -11.85 -5.02
N TRP A 48 -8.39 -13.18 -5.04
CA TRP A 48 -8.28 -13.96 -3.80
C TRP A 48 -6.89 -13.88 -3.18
N LEU A 49 -5.83 -14.02 -3.98
CA LEU A 49 -4.45 -14.00 -3.50
C LEU A 49 -4.05 -12.62 -2.98
N VAL A 50 -4.18 -11.60 -3.82
CA VAL A 50 -3.72 -10.24 -3.51
C VAL A 50 -4.72 -9.54 -2.61
N GLY A 51 -6.03 -9.73 -2.80
CA GLY A 51 -7.06 -9.11 -1.97
C GLY A 51 -7.03 -9.57 -0.52
N ARG A 52 -6.86 -10.88 -0.24
CA ARG A 52 -6.76 -11.37 1.14
C ARG A 52 -5.47 -10.92 1.84
N TYR A 53 -4.36 -10.89 1.10
CA TYR A 53 -3.11 -10.37 1.62
C TYR A 53 -3.21 -8.86 1.89
N ALA A 54 -3.79 -8.10 0.95
CA ALA A 54 -4.02 -6.67 1.06
C ALA A 54 -4.88 -6.35 2.29
N ASP A 55 -6.00 -7.03 2.47
CA ASP A 55 -6.88 -6.83 3.64
C ASP A 55 -6.14 -7.04 4.97
N ALA A 56 -5.34 -8.12 5.08
CA ALA A 56 -4.62 -8.45 6.30
C ALA A 56 -3.36 -7.61 6.58
N HIS A 57 -2.70 -7.09 5.55
CA HIS A 57 -1.41 -6.41 5.68
C HIS A 57 -1.47 -4.89 5.44
N LEU A 58 -2.43 -4.37 4.67
CA LEU A 58 -2.54 -2.93 4.40
C LEU A 58 -2.74 -2.11 5.65
N GLU A 59 -3.45 -2.63 6.66
CA GLU A 59 -3.60 -1.96 7.95
C GLU A 59 -2.24 -1.66 8.59
N ASN A 60 -1.29 -2.58 8.45
CA ASN A 60 0.05 -2.50 9.03
C ASN A 60 1.11 -1.87 8.09
N PHE A 61 0.77 -1.62 6.82
CA PHE A 61 1.70 -0.99 5.88
C PHE A 61 1.95 0.47 6.23
N GLY A 62 3.23 0.85 6.25
CA GLY A 62 3.66 2.24 6.27
C GLY A 62 3.64 2.86 4.87
N GLU A 63 4.00 4.14 4.79
CA GLU A 63 4.14 4.87 3.52
C GLU A 63 5.00 4.17 2.45
N PRO A 64 6.23 3.69 2.76
CA PRO A 64 7.08 3.09 1.74
C PRO A 64 6.57 1.72 1.28
N ASP A 65 6.02 0.91 2.20
CA ASP A 65 5.52 -0.43 1.86
C ASP A 65 4.23 -0.32 1.01
N LEU A 66 3.37 0.66 1.32
CA LEU A 66 2.22 0.97 0.50
C LEU A 66 2.61 1.43 -0.91
N ALA A 67 3.64 2.28 -1.05
CA ALA A 67 4.13 2.70 -2.36
C ALA A 67 4.72 1.52 -3.16
N HIS A 68 5.41 0.59 -2.49
CA HIS A 68 5.90 -0.65 -3.10
C HIS A 68 4.75 -1.53 -3.60
N PHE A 69 3.70 -1.64 -2.77
CA PHE A 69 2.50 -2.39 -3.12
C PHE A 69 1.71 -1.73 -4.26
N GLU A 70 1.64 -0.40 -4.30
CA GLU A 70 1.02 0.33 -5.41
C GLU A 70 1.74 0.07 -6.73
N GLN A 71 3.07 0.06 -6.77
CA GLN A 71 3.85 -0.31 -7.95
C GLN A 71 3.60 -1.77 -8.36
N PHE A 72 3.51 -2.68 -7.38
CA PHE A 72 3.12 -4.06 -7.65
C PHE A 72 1.71 -4.15 -8.26
N LEU A 73 0.80 -3.24 -7.86
CA LEU A 73 -0.53 -3.13 -8.43
C LEU A 73 -0.58 -2.50 -9.83
N GLU A 74 0.51 -1.92 -10.33
CA GLU A 74 0.59 -1.43 -11.71
C GLU A 74 0.99 -2.53 -12.70
N LEU A 75 1.50 -3.66 -12.20
CA LEU A 75 1.92 -4.79 -13.03
C LEU A 75 0.74 -5.54 -13.66
N PRO A 76 0.91 -6.13 -14.84
CA PRO A 76 -0.14 -6.91 -15.49
C PRO A 76 -0.40 -8.25 -14.77
N ASP A 77 -1.68 -8.64 -14.68
CA ASP A 77 -2.12 -9.92 -14.09
C ASP A 77 -1.29 -11.16 -14.52
N PRO A 78 -1.00 -11.41 -15.80
CA PRO A 78 -0.23 -12.60 -16.21
C PRO A 78 1.17 -12.66 -15.61
N GLU A 79 1.84 -11.53 -15.41
CA GLU A 79 3.15 -11.49 -14.76
C GLU A 79 3.02 -11.79 -13.26
N LEU A 80 2.06 -11.15 -12.59
CA LEU A 80 1.82 -11.40 -11.17
C LEU A 80 1.45 -12.86 -10.89
N GLN A 81 0.58 -13.42 -11.72
CA GLN A 81 0.17 -14.81 -11.64
C GLN A 81 1.38 -15.73 -11.83
N LYS A 82 2.25 -15.43 -12.81
CA LYS A 82 3.50 -16.16 -13.02
C LYS A 82 4.39 -16.10 -11.78
N TRP A 83 4.57 -14.95 -11.15
CA TRP A 83 5.43 -14.82 -9.95
C TRP A 83 4.88 -15.58 -8.75
N LEU A 84 3.56 -15.61 -8.59
CA LEU A 84 2.88 -16.31 -7.49
C LEU A 84 2.94 -17.84 -7.67
N LEU A 85 2.71 -18.33 -8.90
CA LEU A 85 2.74 -19.75 -9.25
C LEU A 85 4.18 -20.28 -9.34
N GLU A 86 5.06 -19.52 -9.99
CA GLU A 86 6.45 -19.84 -10.26
C GLU A 86 7.34 -18.71 -9.70
N PRO A 87 7.81 -18.84 -8.43
CA PRO A 87 8.69 -17.87 -7.81
C PRO A 87 10.09 -17.97 -8.43
N ASP A 88 10.23 -17.52 -9.66
CA ASP A 88 11.50 -17.44 -10.33
C ASP A 88 12.20 -16.13 -9.91
N PRO A 89 13.44 -16.21 -9.38
CA PRO A 89 14.15 -15.04 -8.88
C PRO A 89 14.49 -14.04 -9.99
N ALA A 90 14.57 -14.47 -11.25
CA ALA A 90 14.81 -13.57 -12.38
C ALA A 90 13.56 -12.77 -12.76
N VAL A 91 12.37 -13.31 -12.51
CA VAL A 91 11.10 -12.67 -12.90
C VAL A 91 10.58 -11.77 -11.78
N SER A 92 10.83 -12.11 -10.51
CA SER A 92 10.25 -11.39 -9.37
C SER A 92 10.97 -10.07 -9.00
N GLY A 93 12.23 -9.89 -9.43
CA GLY A 93 12.97 -8.62 -9.30
C GLY A 93 12.86 -7.95 -7.92
N ASP A 94 12.52 -6.66 -7.90
CA ASP A 94 12.32 -5.82 -6.70
C ASP A 94 11.09 -6.22 -5.86
N PHE A 95 10.20 -7.05 -6.42
CA PHE A 95 9.00 -7.55 -5.75
C PHE A 95 9.16 -8.99 -5.23
N ALA A 96 10.35 -9.59 -5.36
CA ALA A 96 10.61 -10.96 -4.91
C ALA A 96 10.28 -11.15 -3.42
N ASP A 97 10.61 -10.16 -2.59
CA ASP A 97 10.25 -10.14 -1.18
C ASP A 97 8.72 -10.12 -0.97
N LEU A 98 8.01 -9.23 -1.67
CA LEU A 98 6.56 -9.10 -1.58
C LEU A 98 5.84 -10.38 -2.05
N VAL A 99 6.27 -10.96 -3.17
CA VAL A 99 5.75 -12.24 -3.68
C VAL A 99 6.00 -13.36 -2.67
N GLY A 100 7.19 -13.38 -2.06
CA GLY A 100 7.53 -14.30 -0.97
C GLY A 100 6.57 -14.16 0.22
N ARG A 101 6.30 -12.92 0.67
CA ARG A 101 5.36 -12.61 1.75
C ARG A 101 3.94 -13.08 1.43
N ILE A 102 3.43 -12.80 0.23
CA ILE A 102 2.09 -13.24 -0.20
C ILE A 102 2.00 -14.78 -0.19
N ARG A 103 3.00 -15.48 -0.74
CA ARG A 103 3.00 -16.95 -0.77
C ARG A 103 3.11 -17.56 0.62
N ALA A 104 3.90 -16.95 1.51
CA ALA A 104 4.01 -17.37 2.90
C ALA A 104 2.67 -17.18 3.64
N PHE A 105 1.98 -16.06 3.42
CA PHE A 105 0.65 -15.79 3.98
C PHE A 105 -0.39 -16.85 3.55
N HIS A 106 -0.35 -17.28 2.29
CA HIS A 106 -1.24 -18.32 1.76
C HIS A 106 -0.77 -19.76 2.03
N GLY A 107 0.34 -19.96 2.75
CA GLY A 107 0.89 -21.29 3.00
C GLY A 107 1.42 -22.01 1.76
N MET A 108 1.65 -21.29 0.66
CA MET A 108 2.27 -21.79 -0.58
C MET A 108 3.79 -21.78 -0.54
N THR A 109 4.37 -21.35 0.58
CA THR A 109 5.76 -21.65 0.89
C THR A 109 5.92 -23.16 0.77
N ARG A 110 6.77 -23.60 -0.17
CA ARG A 110 7.15 -25.01 -0.23
C ARG A 110 7.69 -25.28 1.16
N SER A 111 6.97 -26.09 1.93
CA SER A 111 7.48 -26.59 3.20
C SER A 111 8.76 -27.32 2.85
N ALA A 112 9.89 -26.61 2.97
CA ALA A 112 11.18 -27.24 3.06
C ALA A 112 11.07 -28.01 4.36
N GLY A 113 10.78 -29.30 4.21
CA GLY A 113 10.45 -30.20 5.32
C GLY A 113 11.41 -29.98 6.47
N SER A 114 10.83 -29.76 7.64
CA SER A 114 11.47 -30.03 8.92
C SER A 114 10.72 -31.19 9.57
#